data_AF-A0A0K1EIV4-F1
#
_entry.id   AF-A0A0K1EIV4-F1
#
_cell.length_a   1.000
_cell.length_b   1.000
_cell.length_c   1.000
_cell.angle_alpha   90.00
_cell.angle_beta   90.00
_cell.angle_gamma   90.00
#
_symmetry.space_group_name_H-M   'P 1'
#
loop_
_entity.id
_entity.type
_entity.pdbx_description
1 polymer ?
#
loop_
_entity_poly.entity_id
_entity_poly.type
_entity_poly.pdbx_seq_one_letter_code
_entity_poly.pdbx_strand_id
1 'polypeptide(L)'
;MAGCLAEPADEARDASRDIGAEQESADSLTLSGDNRVAHATRVNTAHVHVAIHDQVGARQFSVDYRLGGDDDETIRWTVFTAAGGSQEVEAASGGLKQELRELPSLSDAIGAALYMQGRASVSPDEQAYDSHGCDIPTWAVNSCGSKGKCCDVHDSCYAKNGCTASSWYWTLPGGACDRCNGAVVNCILTQNPGPSYCCAAGNCGRPR
;
A
#
# COMPACT_ATOMS: atom_id res chain seq x y z
N MET A 1 -13.05 -59.88 29.83
CA MET A 1 -13.43 -59.36 28.50
C MET A 1 -13.72 -57.88 28.64
N ALA A 2 -12.75 -57.02 28.34
CA ALA A 2 -12.96 -55.59 28.20
C ALA A 2 -12.01 -55.16 27.08
N GLY A 3 -12.59 -54.83 25.92
CA GLY A 3 -11.90 -54.56 24.68
C GLY A 3 -11.36 -53.14 24.62
N CYS A 4 -10.22 -53.01 23.93
CA CYS A 4 -9.56 -51.79 23.52
C CYS A 4 -10.44 -50.96 22.58
N LEU A 5 -10.38 -49.63 22.70
CA LEU A 5 -10.62 -48.70 21.60
C LEU A 5 -9.49 -47.68 21.58
N ALA A 6 -8.69 -47.73 20.52
CA ALA A 6 -7.64 -46.77 20.21
C ALA A 6 -8.26 -45.61 19.41
N GLU A 7 -7.92 -44.38 19.78
CA GLU A 7 -8.30 -43.17 19.05
C GLU A 7 -7.39 -42.99 17.81
N PRO A 8 -7.93 -42.57 16.65
CA PRO A 8 -7.12 -42.32 15.47
C PRO A 8 -6.39 -40.98 15.56
N ALA A 9 -5.17 -40.97 14.99
CA ALA A 9 -4.28 -39.83 14.92
C ALA A 9 -4.82 -38.73 13.99
N ASP A 10 -4.68 -37.48 14.43
CA ASP A 10 -4.84 -36.26 13.64
C ASP A 10 -3.79 -36.21 12.52
N GLU A 11 -4.22 -36.47 11.28
CA GLU A 11 -3.47 -36.10 10.09
C GLU A 11 -3.61 -34.59 9.85
N ALA A 12 -2.58 -33.85 10.23
CA ALA A 12 -2.38 -32.47 9.82
C ALA A 12 -2.28 -32.42 8.28
N ARG A 13 -3.38 -32.02 7.63
CA ARG A 13 -3.44 -31.77 6.19
C ARG A 13 -2.55 -30.57 5.86
N ASP A 14 -1.47 -30.86 5.16
CA ASP A 14 -0.60 -29.93 4.48
C ASP A 14 -1.39 -29.19 3.39
N ALA A 15 -1.90 -28.00 3.74
CA ALA A 15 -2.56 -27.08 2.82
C ALA A 15 -1.51 -26.27 2.04
N SER A 16 -0.66 -26.96 1.29
CA SER A 16 0.14 -26.33 0.24
C SER A 16 -0.83 -25.98 -0.90
N ARG A 17 -1.27 -24.71 -0.87
CA ARG A 17 -2.25 -24.10 -1.76
C ARG A 17 -1.82 -24.23 -3.23
N ASP A 18 -2.61 -24.96 -4.01
CA ASP A 18 -2.64 -24.86 -5.47
C ASP A 18 -3.08 -23.44 -5.85
N ILE A 19 -2.12 -22.61 -6.24
CA ILE A 19 -2.39 -21.35 -6.94
C ILE A 19 -2.93 -21.73 -8.33
N GLY A 20 -4.12 -21.23 -8.68
CA GLY A 20 -4.85 -21.62 -9.88
C GLY A 20 -4.08 -21.38 -11.18
N ALA A 21 -4.49 -22.10 -12.24
CA ALA A 21 -3.85 -22.13 -13.55
C ALA A 21 -3.51 -20.73 -14.11
N GLU A 22 -2.22 -20.51 -14.38
CA GLU A 22 -1.70 -19.32 -15.04
C GLU A 22 -2.05 -19.36 -16.53
N GLN A 23 -2.78 -18.36 -17.02
CA GLN A 23 -3.01 -18.14 -18.45
C GLN A 23 -2.24 -16.88 -18.87
N GLU A 24 -1.07 -17.09 -19.46
CA GLU A 24 -0.16 -16.02 -19.86
C GLU A 24 -0.21 -15.81 -21.38
N SER A 25 -0.35 -14.55 -21.79
CA SER A 25 0.00 -14.08 -23.12
C SER A 25 1.12 -13.05 -22.98
N ALA A 26 1.84 -12.74 -24.08
CA ALA A 26 2.93 -11.75 -24.03
C ALA A 26 2.50 -10.38 -23.46
N ASP A 27 1.20 -10.06 -23.55
CA ASP A 27 0.64 -8.77 -23.15
C ASP A 27 -0.32 -8.85 -21.95
N SER A 28 -0.60 -10.04 -21.42
CA SER A 28 -1.54 -10.20 -20.30
C SER A 28 -1.21 -11.38 -19.39
N LEU A 29 -1.42 -11.19 -18.08
CA LEU A 29 -1.29 -12.23 -17.08
C LEU A 29 -2.51 -12.19 -16.15
N THR A 30 -3.09 -13.35 -15.87
CA THR A 30 -4.16 -13.50 -14.87
C THR A 30 -3.68 -14.39 -13.74
N LEU A 31 -3.85 -13.92 -12.50
CA LEU A 31 -3.60 -14.68 -11.28
C LEU A 31 -4.89 -14.80 -10.48
N SER A 32 -5.33 -16.04 -10.24
CA SER A 32 -6.52 -16.34 -9.45
C SER A 32 -6.14 -16.78 -8.04
N GLY A 33 -6.72 -16.16 -7.02
CA GLY A 33 -6.58 -16.54 -5.61
C GLY A 33 -7.91 -16.89 -4.96
N ASP A 34 -7.88 -17.22 -3.67
CA ASP A 34 -9.06 -17.71 -2.91
C ASP A 34 -10.28 -16.78 -2.98
N ASN A 35 -10.08 -15.46 -2.98
CA ASN A 35 -11.16 -14.47 -2.91
C ASN A 35 -11.07 -13.34 -3.93
N ARG A 36 -10.16 -13.43 -4.90
CA ARG A 36 -9.87 -12.35 -5.84
C ARG A 36 -9.22 -12.87 -7.12
N VAL A 37 -9.33 -12.08 -8.18
CA VAL A 37 -8.67 -12.31 -9.46
C VAL A 37 -7.90 -11.05 -9.84
N ALA A 38 -6.59 -11.17 -10.03
CA ALA A 38 -5.74 -10.07 -10.49
C ALA A 38 -5.44 -10.25 -11.99
N HIS A 39 -5.66 -9.20 -12.77
CA HIS A 39 -5.40 -9.15 -14.20
C HIS A 39 -4.41 -8.04 -14.50
N ALA A 40 -3.22 -8.39 -14.98
CA ALA A 40 -2.24 -7.43 -15.49
C ALA A 40 -2.26 -7.42 -17.01
N THR A 41 -2.13 -6.22 -17.59
CA THR A 41 -2.10 -5.99 -19.02
C THR A 41 -1.04 -4.98 -19.38
N ARG A 42 -0.20 -5.32 -20.35
CA ARG A 42 0.68 -4.36 -21.00
C ARG A 42 -0.15 -3.54 -21.99
N VAL A 43 -0.54 -2.33 -21.60
CA VAL A 43 -1.36 -1.46 -22.44
C VAL A 43 -0.55 -0.94 -23.64
N ASN A 44 0.72 -0.61 -23.41
CA ASN A 44 1.71 -0.29 -24.43
C ASN A 44 3.14 -0.43 -23.86
N THR A 45 4.16 0.00 -24.62
CA THR A 45 5.58 -0.10 -24.21
C THR A 45 5.96 0.79 -23.02
N ALA A 46 5.10 1.74 -22.63
CA ALA A 46 5.32 2.68 -21.53
C ALA A 46 4.25 2.57 -20.43
N HIS A 47 3.37 1.56 -20.47
CA HIS A 47 2.25 1.44 -19.52
C HIS A 47 1.86 -0.03 -19.27
N VAL A 48 1.86 -0.42 -17.98
CA VAL A 48 1.23 -1.65 -17.48
C VAL A 48 0.05 -1.27 -16.57
N HIS A 49 -1.10 -1.89 -16.79
CA HIS A 49 -2.28 -1.76 -15.95
C HIS A 49 -2.52 -3.05 -15.17
N VAL A 50 -2.91 -2.96 -13.91
CA VAL A 50 -3.35 -4.10 -13.11
C VAL A 50 -4.71 -3.79 -12.50
N ALA A 51 -5.67 -4.70 -12.66
CA ALA A 51 -6.98 -4.64 -12.03
C ALA A 51 -7.21 -5.88 -11.15
N ILE A 52 -7.67 -5.66 -9.93
CA ILE A 52 -8.01 -6.73 -8.98
C ILE A 52 -9.52 -6.72 -8.78
N HIS A 53 -10.14 -7.86 -9.06
CA HIS A 53 -11.58 -8.09 -8.93
C HIS A 53 -11.84 -9.08 -7.78
N ASP A 54 -13.04 -9.02 -7.21
CA ASP A 54 -13.54 -10.11 -6.38
C ASP A 54 -13.98 -11.32 -7.24
N GLN A 55 -14.49 -12.36 -6.58
CA GLN A 55 -14.95 -13.58 -7.26
C GLN A 55 -16.20 -13.38 -8.14
N VAL A 56 -16.95 -12.29 -7.95
CA VAL A 56 -18.14 -11.98 -8.77
C VAL A 56 -17.79 -11.02 -9.91
N GLY A 57 -16.52 -10.66 -10.06
CA GLY A 57 -16.00 -9.82 -11.13
C GLY A 57 -16.07 -8.32 -10.85
N ALA A 58 -16.45 -7.88 -9.65
CA ALA A 58 -16.43 -6.47 -9.30
C ALA A 58 -15.01 -6.03 -8.96
N ARG A 59 -14.51 -4.99 -9.63
CA ARG A 59 -13.19 -4.42 -9.37
C ARG A 59 -13.16 -3.81 -7.98
N GLN A 60 -12.11 -4.13 -7.25
CA GLN A 60 -11.84 -3.65 -5.90
C GLN A 60 -10.67 -2.66 -5.91
N PHE A 61 -9.73 -2.85 -6.83
CA PHE A 61 -8.51 -2.05 -6.90
C PHE A 61 -7.96 -2.03 -8.33
N SER A 62 -7.31 -0.95 -8.71
CA SER A 62 -6.44 -0.92 -9.89
C SER A 62 -5.19 -0.09 -9.66
N VAL A 63 -4.14 -0.38 -10.44
CA VAL A 63 -2.92 0.41 -10.48
C VAL A 63 -2.37 0.48 -11.90
N ASP A 64 -1.92 1.67 -12.29
CA ASP A 64 -1.23 1.98 -13.53
C ASP A 64 0.24 2.26 -13.24
N TYR A 65 1.14 1.49 -13.84
CA TYR A 65 2.58 1.74 -13.86
C TYR A 65 2.97 2.34 -15.21
N ARG A 66 3.60 3.50 -15.20
CA ARG A 66 3.98 4.27 -16.38
C ARG A 66 5.45 4.67 -16.32
N LEU A 67 6.14 4.57 -17.45
CA LEU A 67 7.46 5.19 -17.56
C LEU A 67 7.31 6.72 -17.48
N GLY A 68 8.21 7.38 -16.77
CA GLY A 68 8.17 8.83 -16.56
C GLY A 68 9.33 9.31 -15.71
N GLY A 69 9.48 10.63 -15.61
CA GLY A 69 10.52 11.27 -14.80
C GLY A 69 10.09 11.45 -13.34
N ASP A 70 10.99 12.01 -12.53
CA ASP A 70 10.77 12.28 -11.10
C ASP A 70 9.56 13.20 -10.81
N ASP A 71 9.11 13.97 -11.80
CA ASP A 71 7.98 14.90 -11.66
C ASP A 71 6.62 14.27 -11.97
N ASP A 72 6.60 13.10 -12.63
CA ASP A 72 5.40 12.40 -13.08
C ASP A 72 4.87 11.42 -12.04
N GLU A 73 3.54 11.31 -11.91
CA GLU A 73 2.92 10.21 -11.19
C GLU A 73 3.00 8.92 -12.02
N THR A 74 4.15 8.26 -11.94
CA THR A 74 4.47 7.03 -12.66
C THR A 74 3.72 5.82 -12.10
N ILE A 75 3.20 5.90 -10.87
CA ILE A 75 2.33 4.87 -10.30
C ILE A 75 1.04 5.54 -9.83
N ARG A 76 -0.08 5.23 -10.47
CA ARG A 76 -1.40 5.73 -10.07
C ARG A 76 -2.29 4.58 -9.65
N TRP A 77 -2.94 4.68 -8.50
CA TRP A 77 -3.80 3.63 -7.98
C TRP A 77 -5.22 4.13 -7.70
N THR A 78 -6.16 3.20 -7.62
CA THR A 78 -7.58 3.49 -7.39
C THR A 78 -8.22 2.36 -6.62
N VAL A 79 -8.96 2.69 -5.56
CA VAL A 79 -9.81 1.77 -4.80
C VAL A 79 -11.25 1.97 -5.25
N PHE A 80 -11.96 0.88 -5.44
CA PHE A 80 -13.36 0.90 -5.85
C PHE A 80 -14.23 0.32 -4.75
N THR A 81 -15.44 0.84 -4.63
CA THR A 81 -16.50 0.27 -3.80
C THR A 81 -17.70 -0.10 -4.67
N ALA A 82 -18.44 -1.12 -4.23
CA ALA A 82 -19.67 -1.53 -4.90
C ALA A 82 -20.78 -0.50 -4.60
N ALA A 83 -21.18 0.27 -5.60
CA ALA A 83 -22.35 1.13 -5.48
C ALA A 83 -23.59 0.33 -5.89
N GLY A 84 -24.18 -0.38 -4.92
CA GLY A 84 -25.48 -1.07 -5.01
C GLY A 84 -25.97 -1.38 -6.44
N GLY A 85 -25.28 -2.26 -7.15
CA GLY A 85 -25.46 -2.49 -8.59
C GLY A 85 -24.15 -2.94 -9.28
N SER A 86 -24.16 -3.01 -10.62
CA SER A 86 -22.97 -3.35 -11.43
C SER A 86 -22.00 -2.18 -11.63
N GLN A 87 -22.30 -1.00 -11.09
CA GLN A 87 -21.44 0.17 -11.21
C GLN A 87 -20.45 0.23 -10.05
N GLU A 88 -19.18 0.26 -10.40
CA GLU A 88 -18.06 0.51 -9.49
C GLU A 88 -17.93 2.02 -9.32
N VAL A 89 -17.83 2.48 -8.07
CA VAL A 89 -17.54 3.87 -7.76
C VAL A 89 -16.13 3.95 -7.21
N GLU A 90 -15.34 4.86 -7.77
CA GLU A 90 -14.05 5.24 -7.21
C GLU A 90 -14.28 5.74 -5.79
N ALA A 91 -13.75 4.99 -4.82
CA ALA A 91 -13.75 5.38 -3.42
C ALA A 91 -12.57 6.29 -3.15
N ALA A 92 -11.37 5.84 -3.56
CA ALA A 92 -10.10 6.50 -3.29
C ALA A 92 -9.20 6.46 -4.54
N SER A 93 -8.34 7.45 -4.71
CA SER A 93 -7.19 7.34 -5.61
C SER A 93 -5.98 8.09 -5.10
N GLY A 94 -4.82 7.75 -5.66
CA GLY A 94 -3.57 8.42 -5.35
C GLY A 94 -2.48 8.12 -6.36
N GLY A 95 -1.36 8.82 -6.22
CA GLY A 95 -0.20 8.71 -7.08
C GLY A 95 1.10 8.63 -6.29
N LEU A 96 2.11 7.99 -6.90
CA LEU A 96 3.49 8.02 -6.45
C LEU A 96 4.34 8.57 -7.59
N LYS A 97 5.22 9.50 -7.22
CA LYS A 97 6.25 10.03 -8.11
C LYS A 97 7.53 9.23 -7.91
N GLN A 98 7.77 8.28 -8.79
CA GLN A 98 8.96 7.44 -8.77
C GLN A 98 9.55 7.36 -10.16
N GLU A 99 10.86 7.56 -10.32
CA GLU A 99 11.52 7.28 -11.59
C GLU A 99 11.35 5.79 -11.95
N LEU A 100 10.50 5.50 -12.94
CA LEU A 100 10.40 4.17 -13.54
C LEU A 100 11.15 4.20 -14.87
N ARG A 101 12.38 3.72 -14.85
CA ARG A 101 13.22 3.58 -16.07
C ARG A 101 12.79 2.40 -16.93
N GLU A 102 12.22 1.38 -16.28
CA GLU A 102 11.69 0.18 -16.89
C GLU A 102 10.35 -0.18 -16.24
N LEU A 103 9.43 -0.75 -17.03
CA LEU A 103 8.16 -1.22 -16.50
C LEU A 103 8.38 -2.53 -15.76
N PRO A 104 7.63 -2.79 -14.67
CA PRO A 104 7.65 -4.10 -14.03
C PRO A 104 7.23 -5.20 -15.02
N SER A 105 7.68 -6.43 -14.76
CA SER A 105 7.07 -7.60 -15.37
C SER A 105 5.59 -7.69 -14.98
N LEU A 106 4.76 -8.41 -15.75
CA LEU A 106 3.33 -8.53 -15.40
C LEU A 106 3.13 -9.21 -14.04
N SER A 107 3.97 -10.20 -13.71
CA SER A 107 3.95 -10.88 -12.41
C SER A 107 4.34 -9.94 -11.26
N ASP A 108 5.44 -9.18 -11.42
CA ASP A 108 5.87 -8.19 -10.42
C ASP A 108 4.80 -7.10 -10.23
N ALA A 109 4.15 -6.67 -11.32
CA ALA A 109 3.08 -5.70 -11.27
C ALA A 109 1.86 -6.21 -10.48
N ILE A 110 1.48 -7.49 -10.65
CA ILE A 110 0.43 -8.14 -9.84
C ILE A 110 0.85 -8.23 -8.38
N GLY A 111 2.07 -8.68 -8.08
CA GLY A 111 2.58 -8.79 -6.72
C GLY A 111 2.57 -7.44 -5.99
N ALA A 112 3.06 -6.39 -6.67
CA ALA A 112 3.00 -5.03 -6.16
C ALA A 112 1.56 -4.52 -6.01
N ALA A 113 0.66 -4.79 -6.97
CA ALA A 113 -0.74 -4.38 -6.88
C ALA A 113 -1.49 -5.06 -5.72
N LEU A 114 -1.22 -6.34 -5.44
CA LEU A 114 -1.82 -7.09 -4.33
C LEU A 114 -1.31 -6.58 -2.98
N TYR A 115 -0.01 -6.34 -2.89
CA TYR A 115 0.57 -5.65 -1.73
C TYR A 115 -0.08 -4.28 -1.56
N MET A 116 -0.27 -3.55 -2.67
CA MET A 116 -0.92 -2.26 -2.66
C MET A 116 -2.35 -2.38 -2.12
N GLN A 117 -3.25 -3.08 -2.80
CA GLN A 117 -4.62 -3.29 -2.33
C GLN A 117 -4.73 -3.63 -0.82
N GLY A 118 -3.85 -4.51 -0.30
CA GLY A 118 -3.85 -4.92 1.10
C GLY A 118 -3.59 -3.80 2.12
N ARG A 119 -2.88 -2.73 1.75
CA ARG A 119 -2.70 -1.57 2.65
C ARG A 119 -3.78 -0.50 2.45
N ALA A 120 -4.40 -0.45 1.28
CA ALA A 120 -5.37 0.58 0.93
C ALA A 120 -6.69 0.28 1.65
N SER A 121 -7.05 -1.00 1.69
CA SER A 121 -8.24 -1.49 2.39
C SER A 121 -8.20 -1.31 3.90
N VAL A 122 -7.03 -1.07 4.51
CA VAL A 122 -6.87 -0.85 5.95
C VAL A 122 -6.68 0.61 6.34
N SER A 123 -6.75 1.56 5.39
CA SER A 123 -6.65 3.00 5.63
C SER A 123 -8.03 3.66 5.47
N PRO A 124 -8.86 3.74 6.53
CA PRO A 124 -10.29 4.01 6.40
C PRO A 124 -10.67 5.48 6.15
N ASP A 125 -9.72 6.41 6.28
CA ASP A 125 -9.99 7.84 6.14
C ASP A 125 -8.97 8.49 5.19
N GLU A 126 -9.44 8.85 4.00
CA GLU A 126 -8.71 9.50 2.90
C GLU A 126 -8.30 10.96 3.17
N GLN A 127 -8.41 11.45 4.41
CA GLN A 127 -7.91 12.78 4.73
C GLN A 127 -6.39 12.72 4.85
N ALA A 128 -5.73 12.91 3.71
CA ALA A 128 -4.38 13.42 3.51
C ALA A 128 -3.48 13.39 4.78
N TYR A 129 -2.78 12.28 4.99
CA TYR A 129 -1.66 12.16 5.95
C TYR A 129 -0.41 12.97 5.50
N ASP A 130 -0.60 14.14 4.89
CA ASP A 130 0.43 15.18 4.72
C ASP A 130 0.00 16.44 5.47
N SER A 131 -0.48 16.25 6.68
CA SER A 131 -0.77 17.28 7.65
C SER A 131 0.49 17.64 8.44
N HIS A 132 0.49 18.82 9.05
CA HIS A 132 1.56 19.22 9.96
C HIS A 132 1.60 18.31 11.20
N GLY A 133 2.75 17.72 11.50
CA GLY A 133 2.96 16.91 12.69
C GLY A 133 2.94 15.40 12.41
N CYS A 134 2.56 14.61 13.41
CA CYS A 134 2.70 13.15 13.36
C CYS A 134 1.58 12.46 12.57
N ASP A 135 1.84 12.23 11.29
CA ASP A 135 0.96 11.51 10.38
C ASP A 135 1.47 10.08 10.11
N ILE A 136 1.37 9.24 11.14
CA ILE A 136 1.93 7.88 11.14
C ILE A 136 0.78 6.85 11.20
N PRO A 137 0.76 5.85 10.29
CA PRO A 137 -0.27 4.80 10.15
C PRO A 137 -0.74 4.11 11.41
N THR A 138 0.16 4.01 12.38
CA THR A 138 0.00 3.14 13.53
C THR A 138 0.40 3.85 14.81
N TRP A 139 -0.48 4.73 15.27
CA TRP A 139 -0.76 5.07 16.69
C TRP A 139 0.31 5.81 17.53
N ALA A 140 -0.22 6.73 18.37
CA ALA A 140 0.26 7.16 19.70
C ALA A 140 1.33 8.26 19.82
N VAL A 141 1.83 8.85 18.73
CA VAL A 141 2.69 10.02 18.86
C VAL A 141 1.88 11.29 18.80
N ASN A 142 1.59 11.86 19.97
CA ASN A 142 1.05 13.20 20.08
C ASN A 142 2.09 14.20 19.51
N SER A 143 1.73 14.94 18.45
CA SER A 143 2.56 16.01 17.88
C SER A 143 3.03 17.00 18.95
N CYS A 144 2.25 17.22 20.01
CA CYS A 144 2.59 18.11 21.12
C CYS A 144 3.16 17.39 22.36
N GLY A 145 3.46 16.10 22.23
CA GLY A 145 4.14 15.30 23.25
C GLY A 145 5.67 15.36 23.13
N SER A 146 6.38 14.57 23.95
CA SER A 146 7.85 14.53 23.99
C SER A 146 8.54 14.01 22.73
N LYS A 147 7.76 13.51 21.77
CA LYS A 147 8.21 12.84 20.55
C LYS A 147 7.87 13.62 19.28
N GLY A 148 7.14 14.73 19.39
CA GLY A 148 6.61 15.46 18.24
C GLY A 148 7.67 15.92 17.23
N LYS A 149 8.86 16.33 17.68
CA LYS A 149 9.96 16.72 16.79
C LYS A 149 10.47 15.59 15.88
N CYS A 150 10.21 14.32 16.21
CA CYS A 150 10.51 13.24 15.28
C CYS A 150 9.68 13.40 13.99
N CYS A 151 8.45 13.87 14.12
CA CYS A 151 7.54 14.09 13.00
C CYS A 151 7.93 15.33 12.18
N ASP A 152 8.53 16.37 12.78
CA ASP A 152 9.09 17.49 11.99
C ASP A 152 10.19 17.04 11.02
N VAL A 153 11.06 16.11 11.47
CA VAL A 153 12.08 15.49 10.61
C VAL A 153 11.42 14.60 9.55
N HIS A 154 10.37 13.90 9.98
CA HIS A 154 9.32 13.26 9.18
C HIS A 154 8.97 14.00 7.91
N ASP A 155 8.28 15.09 8.21
CA ASP A 155 7.63 16.01 7.33
C ASP A 155 8.62 16.65 6.38
N SER A 156 9.76 17.11 6.90
CA SER A 156 10.84 17.68 6.10
C SER A 156 11.43 16.67 5.12
N CYS A 157 11.62 15.42 5.55
CA CYS A 157 12.11 14.35 4.68
C CYS A 157 11.08 14.01 3.59
N TYR A 158 9.80 13.94 3.95
CA TYR A 158 8.71 13.69 3.01
C TYR A 158 8.61 14.79 1.95
N ALA A 159 8.54 16.05 2.38
CA ALA A 159 8.47 17.21 1.49
C ALA A 159 9.67 17.28 0.54
N LYS A 160 10.88 16.94 1.02
CA LYS A 160 12.09 16.94 0.18
C LYS A 160 12.08 15.87 -0.91
N ASN A 161 11.47 14.71 -0.64
CA ASN A 161 11.51 13.56 -1.54
C ASN A 161 10.19 13.32 -2.28
N GLY A 162 9.25 14.27 -2.22
CA GLY A 162 7.93 14.12 -2.86
C GLY A 162 7.11 12.97 -2.27
N CYS A 163 7.40 12.56 -1.04
CA CYS A 163 6.66 11.51 -0.36
C CYS A 163 5.33 12.06 0.13
N THR A 164 4.30 11.22 0.07
CA THR A 164 2.98 11.55 0.60
C THR A 164 2.66 10.60 1.75
N ALA A 165 1.60 10.91 2.49
CA ALA A 165 0.80 9.98 3.29
C ALA A 165 0.94 8.50 2.89
N SER A 166 0.69 8.27 1.61
CA SER A 166 0.61 6.98 0.96
C SER A 166 1.97 6.25 0.96
N SER A 167 3.08 6.98 1.01
CA SER A 167 4.44 6.44 1.08
C SER A 167 4.76 5.68 2.38
N TRP A 168 3.89 5.71 3.40
CA TRP A 168 3.98 4.77 4.52
C TRP A 168 3.64 3.33 4.16
N TYR A 169 2.80 3.19 3.15
CA TYR A 169 2.20 1.92 2.76
C TYR A 169 2.77 1.42 1.44
N TRP A 170 3.26 2.33 0.58
CA TRP A 170 3.57 2.06 -0.83
C TRP A 170 5.04 2.20 -1.22
N THR A 171 5.96 2.12 -0.27
CA THR A 171 7.39 2.18 -0.58
C THR A 171 7.96 0.80 -0.87
N LEU A 172 8.69 0.69 -1.99
CA LEU A 172 9.58 -0.44 -2.19
C LEU A 172 10.74 -0.36 -1.19
N PRO A 173 11.16 -1.50 -0.60
CA PRO A 173 12.28 -1.59 0.32
C PRO A 173 13.49 -0.78 -0.14
N GLY A 174 13.86 0.24 0.63
CA GLY A 174 15.08 1.03 0.42
C GLY A 174 14.92 2.33 -0.36
N GLY A 175 13.69 2.71 -0.75
CA GLY A 175 13.40 4.03 -1.34
C GLY A 175 13.63 5.21 -0.39
N ALA A 176 13.61 6.44 -0.91
CA ALA A 176 13.83 7.64 -0.10
C ALA A 176 12.77 7.81 1.00
N CYS A 177 11.50 7.59 0.66
CA CYS A 177 10.40 7.65 1.62
C CYS A 177 10.48 6.54 2.68
N ASP A 178 11.01 5.37 2.30
CA ASP A 178 11.28 4.27 3.22
C ASP A 178 12.36 4.62 4.25
N ARG A 179 13.40 5.34 3.81
CA ARG A 179 14.42 5.89 4.70
C ARG A 179 13.84 6.96 5.62
N CYS A 180 12.93 7.81 5.12
CA CYS A 180 12.20 8.75 5.96
C CYS A 180 11.39 8.01 7.04
N ASN A 181 10.65 6.96 6.66
CA ASN A 181 9.85 6.14 7.56
C ASN A 181 10.72 5.44 8.62
N GLY A 182 11.83 4.82 8.19
CA GLY A 182 12.79 4.21 9.10
C GLY A 182 13.39 5.22 10.09
N ALA A 183 13.72 6.43 9.62
CA ALA A 183 14.30 7.47 10.47
C ALA A 183 13.31 7.94 11.55
N VAL A 184 12.04 8.14 11.20
CA VAL A 184 11.02 8.57 12.18
C VAL A 184 10.69 7.50 13.19
N VAL A 185 10.56 6.24 12.74
CA VAL A 185 10.36 5.10 13.64
C VAL A 185 11.54 4.99 14.61
N ASN A 186 12.78 5.08 14.12
CA ASN A 186 13.96 5.05 14.99
C ASN A 186 13.97 6.22 15.98
N CYS A 187 13.63 7.44 15.55
CA CYS A 187 13.53 8.60 16.44
C CYS A 187 12.48 8.38 17.54
N ILE A 188 11.28 7.93 17.18
CA ILE A 188 10.18 7.68 18.12
C ILE A 188 10.60 6.64 19.17
N LEU A 189 11.27 5.57 18.74
CA LEU A 189 11.71 4.49 19.63
C LEU A 189 12.87 4.88 20.54
N THR A 190 13.76 5.80 20.11
CA THR A 190 15.05 6.02 20.81
C THR A 190 15.23 7.42 21.42
N GLN A 191 14.43 8.43 21.04
CA GLN A 191 14.69 9.83 21.40
C GLN A 191 13.45 10.53 21.98
N ASN A 192 13.63 11.58 22.78
CA ASN A 192 12.55 12.46 23.27
C ASN A 192 12.84 13.93 22.92
N PRO A 193 12.79 14.31 21.63
CA PRO A 193 13.24 15.62 21.19
C PRO A 193 12.31 16.79 21.58
N GLY A 194 11.13 16.50 22.12
CA GLY A 194 10.11 17.49 22.49
C GLY A 194 8.98 17.61 21.47
N PRO A 195 8.08 18.60 21.65
CA PRO A 195 6.92 18.80 20.79
C PRO A 195 7.31 19.30 19.41
N SER A 196 6.50 18.93 18.41
CA SER A 196 6.60 19.39 17.03
C SER A 196 6.47 20.91 16.94
N TYR A 197 7.09 21.50 15.91
CA TYR A 197 6.93 22.91 15.59
C TYR A 197 5.46 23.29 15.34
N CYS A 198 4.64 22.38 14.80
CA CYS A 198 3.23 22.65 14.52
C CYS A 198 2.43 23.03 15.78
N CYS A 199 2.90 22.61 16.97
CA CYS A 199 2.25 22.90 18.24
C CYS A 199 2.39 24.37 18.63
N ALA A 200 3.59 24.93 18.44
CA ALA A 200 3.83 26.35 18.66
C ALA A 200 3.08 27.21 17.63
N ALA A 201 2.92 26.70 16.41
CA ALA A 201 2.18 27.36 15.35
C ALA A 201 0.64 27.18 15.44
N GLY A 202 0.14 26.27 16.28
CA GLY A 202 -1.29 25.98 16.42
C GLY A 202 -1.93 25.38 15.16
N ASN A 203 -1.14 24.66 14.34
CA ASN A 203 -1.58 24.11 13.06
C ASN A 203 -1.38 22.59 12.92
N CYS A 204 -1.07 21.86 14.00
CA CYS A 204 -0.97 20.39 13.93
C CYS A 204 -2.26 19.75 13.40
N GLY A 205 -2.12 18.74 12.53
CA GLY A 205 -3.23 18.04 11.90
C GLY A 205 -3.95 18.85 10.81
N ARG A 206 -3.44 20.04 10.46
CA ARG A 206 -3.90 20.75 9.26
C ARG A 206 -3.09 20.31 8.05
N PRO A 207 -3.69 20.20 6.85
CA PRO A 207 -2.97 19.96 5.61
C PRO A 207 -1.82 20.95 5.42
N ARG A 208 -0.71 20.48 4.84
CA ARG A 208 0.42 21.32 4.43
C ARG A 208 0.18 22.06 3.12
#